data_AF-A0A7W8ER72-F1
#
_entry.id   AF-A0A7W8ER72-F1
#
_cell.length_a   1.000
_cell.length_b   1.000
_cell.length_c   1.000
_cell.angle_alpha   90.00
_cell.angle_beta   90.00
_cell.angle_gamma   90.00
#
_symmetry.space_group_name_H-M   'P 1'
#
loop_
_entity.id
_entity.type
_entity.pdbx_description
1 polymer ?
#
loop_
_entity_poly.entity_id
_entity_poly.type
_entity_poly.pdbx_seq_one_letter_code
_entity_poly.pdbx_strand_id
1 'polypeptide(L)' 'MVTELHGERLPEWIESARAAADLLSLSRFAQHLERDLDAVIAGLTQPWNSGVVEGHVNRIILWNQRCQAVCLCITSR' A
#
# COMPACT_ATOMS: atom_id res chain seq x y z
N MET A 1 5.16 5.35 -6.20
CA MET A 1 6.30 4.63 -5.60
C MET A 1 7.01 5.58 -4.66
N VAL A 2 7.53 5.11 -3.52
CA VAL A 2 8.23 5.97 -2.55
C VAL A 2 9.51 6.50 -3.20
N THR A 3 9.68 7.82 -3.23
CA THR A 3 10.80 8.48 -3.94
C THR A 3 11.81 9.16 -3.04
N GLU A 4 11.40 9.62 -1.86
CA GLU A 4 12.24 10.45 -0.96
C GLU A 4 13.04 9.62 0.06
N LEU A 5 12.68 8.35 0.22
CA LEU A 5 13.38 7.35 1.04
C LEU A 5 13.75 7.75 2.49
N HIS A 6 12.87 8.50 3.17
CA HIS A 6 13.08 9.00 4.54
C HIS A 6 12.49 8.08 5.63
N GLY A 7 12.85 6.79 5.61
CA GLY A 7 12.33 5.82 6.58
C GLY A 7 12.65 6.15 8.05
N GLU A 8 13.73 6.89 8.30
CA GLU A 8 14.12 7.36 9.63
C GLU A 8 13.09 8.30 10.30
N ARG A 9 12.24 8.95 9.51
CA ARG A 9 11.20 9.87 10.01
C ARG A 9 9.90 9.14 10.38
N LEU A 10 9.79 7.85 10.09
CA LEU A 10 8.59 7.05 10.34
C LEU A 10 8.17 7.03 11.82
N PRO A 11 9.07 6.90 12.82
CA PRO A 11 8.66 6.88 14.22
C PRO A 11 7.99 8.18 14.68
N GLU A 12 8.54 9.33 14.28
CA GLU A 12 7.95 10.65 14.57
C GLU A 12 6.55 10.79 13.94
N TRP A 13 6.40 10.28 12.72
CA TRP A 13 5.12 10.28 12.03
C TRP A 13 4.11 9.35 12.71
N ILE A 14 4.50 8.16 13.17
CA ILE A 14 3.62 7.21 13.88
C ILE A 14 3.03 7.85 15.13
N GLU A 15 3.84 8.54 15.94
CA GLU A 15 3.37 9.22 17.14
C GLU A 15 2.39 10.35 16.80
N SER A 16 2.68 11.13 15.77
CA SER A 16 1.78 12.18 15.28
C SER A 16 0.45 11.61 14.76
N ALA A 17 0.50 10.51 14.01
CA ALA A 17 -0.67 9.82 13.45
C ALA A 17 -1.56 9.17 14.52
N ARG A 18 -0.98 8.75 15.65
CA ARG A 18 -1.72 8.24 16.81
C ARG A 18 -2.46 9.33 17.57
N ALA A 19 -1.83 10.49 17.70
CA ALA A 19 -2.40 11.65 18.39
C ALA A 19 -3.55 12.32 17.61
N ALA A 20 -3.70 12.02 16.32
CA ALA A 20 -4.80 12.49 15.49
C ALA A 20 -6.14 11.86 15.92
N ALA A 21 -6.83 12.52 16.84
CA ALA A 21 -8.07 12.03 17.46
C ALA A 21 -9.26 11.90 16.50
N ASP A 22 -9.23 12.60 15.38
CA ASP A 22 -10.27 12.62 14.35
C ASP A 22 -10.15 11.46 13.33
N LEU A 23 -9.03 10.73 13.33
CA LEU A 23 -8.74 9.68 12.34
C LEU A 23 -8.43 8.34 13.01
N LEU A 24 -9.46 7.71 13.60
CA LEU A 24 -9.32 6.43 14.30
C LEU A 24 -8.73 5.31 13.41
N SER A 25 -9.07 5.28 12.12
CA SER A 25 -8.51 4.34 11.16
C SER A 25 -7.01 4.55 10.95
N LEU A 26 -6.57 5.80 10.88
CA LEU A 26 -5.16 6.17 10.76
C LEU A 26 -4.38 5.82 12.03
N SER A 27 -4.94 6.16 13.20
CA SER A 27 -4.33 5.83 14.49
C SER A 27 -4.15 4.32 14.66
N ARG A 28 -5.16 3.51 14.30
CA ARG A 28 -5.05 2.05 14.29
C ARG A 28 -4.05 1.54 13.27
N PHE A 29 -3.99 2.12 12.08
CA PHE A 29 -3.01 1.75 11.07
C PHE A 29 -1.59 2.01 11.56
N ALA A 30 -1.32 3.20 12.11
CA ALA A 30 -0.02 3.55 12.69
C ALA A 30 0.37 2.60 13.83
N GLN A 31 -0.58 2.17 14.66
CA GLN A 31 -0.33 1.14 15.68
C GLN A 31 0.09 -0.21 15.11
N HIS A 32 -0.43 -0.60 13.94
CA HIS A 32 -0.08 -1.89 13.33
C HIS A 32 1.31 -1.88 12.70
N LEU A 33 1.80 -0.73 12.23
CA LEU A 33 3.13 -0.61 11.63
C LEU A 33 4.27 -0.96 12.58
N GLU A 34 4.06 -0.79 13.90
CA GLU A 34 5.09 -1.12 14.89
C GLU A 34 5.46 -2.61 14.95
N ARG A 35 4.55 -3.50 14.53
CA ARG A 35 4.80 -4.95 14.56
C ARG A 35 5.97 -5.36 13.67
N ASP A 36 6.15 -4.64 12.57
CA ASP A 36 7.16 -4.91 11.55
C ASP A 36 8.03 -3.66 11.31
N LEU A 37 8.23 -2.83 12.35
CA LEU A 37 8.80 -1.48 12.23
C LEU A 37 10.13 -1.47 11.45
N ASP A 38 11.05 -2.37 11.78
CA ASP A 38 12.35 -2.46 11.12
C ASP A 38 12.21 -2.76 9.62
N ALA A 39 11.29 -3.65 9.26
CA ALA A 39 11.02 -4.00 7.87
C ALA A 39 10.36 -2.84 7.11
N VAL A 40 9.44 -2.10 7.76
CA VAL A 40 8.80 -0.92 7.17
C VAL A 40 9.82 0.22 6.98
N ILE A 41 10.67 0.48 7.97
CA ILE A 41 11.77 1.44 7.86
C ILE A 41 12.70 1.03 6.71
N ALA A 42 13.12 -0.23 6.65
CA ALA A 42 13.96 -0.71 5.55
C ALA A 42 13.29 -0.52 4.18
N GLY A 43 11.99 -0.83 4.06
CA GLY A 43 11.21 -0.62 2.83
C GLY A 43 11.03 0.84 2.45
N LEU A 44 11.06 1.76 3.42
CA LEU A 44 11.01 3.20 3.20
C LEU A 44 12.39 3.83 3.02
N THR A 45 13.50 3.14 3.27
CA THR A 45 14.86 3.68 3.18
C THR A 45 15.63 3.11 1.98
N GLN A 46 15.36 1.86 1.60
CA GLN A 46 16.09 1.21 0.52
C GLN A 46 15.59 1.65 -0.86
N PRO A 47 16.48 1.68 -1.88
CA PRO A 47 16.08 2.06 -3.24
C PRO A 47 15.22 1.00 -3.95
N TRP A 48 15.15 -0.20 -3.37
CA TRP A 48 14.42 -1.33 -3.93
C TRP A 48 12.92 -1.15 -3.74
N ASN A 49 12.17 -1.48 -4.79
CA ASN A 49 10.73 -1.28 -4.83
C ASN A 49 10.08 -2.37 -5.69
N SER A 50 8.81 -2.63 -5.40
CA SER A 50 8.00 -3.60 -6.15
C SER A 50 7.27 -2.98 -7.35
N GLY A 51 7.51 -1.70 -7.69
CA GLY A 51 6.65 -0.94 -8.60
C GLY A 51 6.50 -1.56 -10.00
N VAL A 52 7.57 -2.11 -10.56
CA VAL A 52 7.51 -2.81 -11.86
C VAL A 52 6.68 -4.10 -11.76
N VAL A 53 6.88 -4.87 -10.69
CA VAL A 53 6.16 -6.13 -10.45
C VAL A 53 4.68 -5.86 -10.21
N GLU A 54 4.35 -4.88 -9.35
CA GLU A 54 2.99 -4.43 -9.09
C GLU A 54 2.30 -3.95 -10.38
N GLY A 55 3.02 -3.21 -11.24
CA GLY A 55 2.50 -2.78 -12.53
C GLY A 55 2.13 -3.94 -13.45
N HIS A 56 2.95 -4.98 -13.51
CA HIS A 56 2.65 -6.21 -14.26
C HIS A 56 1.44 -6.95 -13.69
N VAL A 57 1.39 -7.11 -12.36
CA VAL A 57 0.26 -7.76 -11.67
C VAL A 57 -1.03 -7.00 -11.93
N ASN A 58 -1.02 -5.67 -11.78
CA ASN A 58 -2.19 -4.82 -12.01
C ASN A 58 -2.71 -4.93 -13.45
N ARG A 59 -1.82 -4.98 -14.45
CA ARG A 59 -2.23 -5.17 -15.86
C ARG A 59 -2.98 -6.50 -16.07
N ILE A 60 -2.50 -7.57 -15.46
CA ILE A 60 -3.13 -8.90 -15.55
C ILE A 60 -4.48 -8.90 -14.83
N ILE A 61 -4.54 -8.34 -13.61
CA ILE A 61 -5.79 -8.25 -12.83
C ILE A 61 -6.85 -7.46 -13.62
N LEU A 62 -6.49 -6.31 -14.17
CA LEU A 62 -7.43 -5.48 -14.93
C LEU A 62 -7.86 -6.13 -16.24
N TRP A 63 -6.95 -6.85 -16.93
CA TRP A 63 -7.31 -7.64 -18.11
C TRP A 63 -8.33 -8.73 -17.75
N ASN A 64 -8.08 -9.50 -16.69
CA ASN A 64 -8.98 -10.55 -16.21
C ASN A 64 -10.37 -9.99 -15.85
N GLN A 65 -10.42 -8.87 -15.11
CA GLN A 65 -11.68 -8.21 -14.76
C GLN A 65 -12.46 -7.77 -16.00
N ARG A 66 -11.78 -7.23 -17.01
CA ARG A 66 -12.41 -6.87 -18.30
C ARG A 66 -12.95 -8.09 -19.03
N CYS A 67 -12.19 -9.17 -19.10
CA CYS A 67 -12.64 -10.41 -19.73
C CYS A 67 -13.85 -11.02 -19.00
N GLN A 68 -13.84 -11.01 -17.67
CA GLN A 68 -14.98 -11.45 -16.87
C GLN A 68 -16.22 -10.59 -17.15
N ALA A 69 -16.09 -9.26 -17.12
CA ALA A 69 -17.20 -8.36 -17.43
C ALA A 69 -17.78 -8.59 -18.83
N VAL A 70 -16.94 -8.77 -19.84
CA VAL A 70 -17.38 -9.09 -21.22
C VAL A 70 -18.11 -10.44 -21.27
N CYS A 71 -17.56 -11.47 -20.62
CA CYS A 71 -18.19 -12.79 -20.58
C CYS A 71 -19.58 -12.73 -19.93
N LEU A 72 -19.69 -12.07 -18.77
CA LEU A 72 -20.95 -11.82 -18.08
C LEU A 72 -21.96 -11.06 -18.96
N CYS A 73 -21.53 -10.06 -19.73
CA CYS A 73 -22.40 -9.35 -20.65
C CYS A 73 -22.91 -10.23 -21.82
N ILE A 74 -22.12 -11.21 -22.27
CA ILE A 74 -22.50 -12.12 -23.37
C ILE A 74 -23.43 -13.21 -22.86
N THR A 75 -23.18 -13.77 -21.66
CA THR A 75 -23.97 -14.88 -21.11
C THR A 75 -25.25 -14.44 -20.38
N SER A 76 -25.35 -13.16 -20.03
CA SER A 76 -26.54 -12.58 -19.40
C SER A 76 -27.63 -12.14 -20.41
N ARG A 77 -27.42 -12.38 -21.71
CA ARG A 77 -28.36 -12.07 -22.79
C ARG A 77 -28.87 -13.36 -23.41
#